data_AF-A0A9D9IZG8-F1
#
_entry.id   AF-A0A9D9IZG8-F1
#
_cell.length_a   1.000
_cell.length_b   1.000
_cell.length_c   1.000
_cell.angle_alpha   90.00
_cell.angle_beta   90.00
_cell.angle_gamma   90.00
#
_symmetry.space_group_name_H-M   'P 1'
#
loop_
_entity.id
_entity.type
_entity.pdbx_description
1 polymer ?
#
loop_
_entity_poly.entity_id
_entity_poly.type
_entity_poly.pdbx_seq_one_letter_code
_entity_poly.pdbx_strand_id
1 'polypeptide(L)' 'MQNIDTYDFSGKKAIVRVDFNVPLDDNFTITDDTRIRAAIPTLKKVLAGGG' A
#
# COMPACT_ATOMS: atom_id res chain seq x y z
N MET A 1 -4.83 2.41 -19.99
CA MET A 1 -4.65 2.51 -18.52
C MET A 1 -3.64 1.43 -18.15
N GLN A 2 -2.49 1.78 -17.57
CA GLN A 2 -1.54 0.75 -17.11
C GLN A 2 -1.97 0.29 -15.72
N ASN A 3 -2.15 -1.02 -15.56
CA ASN A 3 -2.48 -1.62 -14.27
C ASN A 3 -1.22 -2.13 -13.59
N ILE A 4 -1.22 -2.03 -12.26
CA ILE A 4 -0.16 -2.62 -11.42
C ILE A 4 -0.01 -4.13 -11.67
N ASP A 5 -1.08 -4.78 -12.14
CA ASP A 5 -1.07 -6.21 -12.46
C ASP A 5 -0.21 -6.60 -13.66
N THR A 6 0.04 -5.64 -14.55
CA THR A 6 0.71 -5.87 -15.84
C THR A 6 2.11 -5.24 -15.90
N TYR A 7 2.55 -4.60 -14.83
CA TYR A 7 3.81 -3.87 -14.79
C TYR A 7 4.92 -4.70 -14.14
N ASP A 8 6.10 -4.72 -14.76
CA ASP A 8 7.29 -5.38 -14.21
C ASP A 8 8.09 -4.41 -13.32
N PHE A 9 8.12 -4.74 -12.03
CA PHE A 9 8.80 -3.99 -10.97
C PHE A 9 10.25 -4.46 -10.74
N SER A 10 10.72 -5.50 -11.42
CA SER A 10 12.02 -6.13 -11.15
C SER A 10 13.17 -5.14 -11.33
N GLY A 11 13.98 -4.98 -10.27
CA GLY A 11 15.14 -4.10 -10.26
C GLY A 11 14.80 -2.60 -10.30
N LYS A 12 13.53 -2.23 -10.10
CA LYS A 12 13.07 -0.84 -10.06
C LYS A 12 12.63 -0.46 -8.66
N LYS A 13 12.79 0.82 -8.30
CA LYS A 13 12.22 1.37 -7.06
C LYS A 13 10.85 1.97 -7.36
N ALA A 14 9.81 1.46 -6.70
CA ALA A 14 8.46 2.00 -6.81
C ALA A 14 8.15 3.02 -5.70
N ILE A 15 7.53 4.14 -6.05
CA ILE A 15 6.94 5.08 -5.08
C ILE A 15 5.43 4.79 -5.03
N VAL A 16 4.97 4.24 -3.91
CA VAL A 16 3.56 3.90 -3.70
C VAL A 16 2.89 4.99 -2.87
N ARG A 17 1.97 5.73 -3.48
CA ARG A 17 1.12 6.69 -2.77
C ARG A 17 -0.05 5.95 -2.14
N VAL A 18 -0.17 6.03 -0.81
CA VAL A 18 -1.21 5.36 -0.02
C VAL A 18 -2.08 6.39 0.72
N ASP A 19 -3.34 6.05 0.98
CA ASP A 19 -4.21 6.79 1.89
C ASP A 19 -4.20 6.11 3.26
N PHE A 20 -3.41 6.65 4.19
CA PHE A 20 -3.37 6.22 5.60
C PHE A 20 -4.06 7.21 6.53
N ASN A 21 -4.99 8.01 6.02
CA ASN A 21 -5.84 8.84 6.87
C ASN A 21 -6.88 7.96 7.59
N VAL A 22 -6.47 7.34 8.70
CA VAL A 22 -7.29 6.46 9.54
C VAL A 22 -7.78 7.20 10.80
N PRO A 23 -8.96 6.86 11.33
CA PRO A 23 -9.47 7.46 12.55
C PRO A 23 -8.63 7.03 13.76
N LEU A 24 -8.30 8.01 14.61
CA LEU A 24 -7.58 7.82 15.86
C LEU A 24 -8.50 8.14 17.03
N ASP A 25 -8.31 7.46 18.16
CA ASP A 25 -8.94 7.82 19.44
C ASP A 25 -8.18 8.94 20.17
N ASP A 26 -8.68 9.33 21.34
CA ASP A 26 -8.09 10.37 22.19
C ASP A 26 -6.66 10.04 22.66
N ASN A 27 -6.27 8.76 22.64
CA ASN A 27 -4.92 8.29 22.97
C ASN A 27 -4.04 8.13 21.72
N PHE A 28 -4.46 8.63 20.57
CA PHE A 28 -3.81 8.47 19.26
C PHE A 28 -3.67 7.01 18.81
N THR A 29 -4.52 6.12 19.31
CA THR A 29 -4.58 4.72 18.87
C THR A 29 -5.48 4.60 17.65
N ILE A 30 -5.06 3.80 16.67
CA ILE A 30 -5.86 3.53 15.48
C ILE A 30 -7.10 2.73 15.88
N THR A 31 -8.27 3.27 15.57
CA THR A 31 -9.57 2.64 15.88
C THR A 31 -10.11 1.80 14.73
N ASP A 32 -9.74 2.14 13.50
CA ASP A 32 -10.05 1.39 12.28
C ASP A 32 -8.84 1.39 11.33
N ASP A 33 -8.28 0.21 11.09
CA ASP A 33 -7.12 0.01 10.23
C ASP A 33 -7.47 -0.47 8.82
N THR A 34 -8.75 -0.43 8.44
CA THR A 34 -9.24 -0.92 7.13
C THR A 34 -8.50 -0.28 5.96
N ARG A 35 -8.23 1.03 6.02
CA ARG A 35 -7.49 1.74 4.95
C ARG A 35 -6.03 1.29 4.83
N ILE A 36 -5.38 1.02 5.97
CA ILE A 36 -4.01 0.50 5.99
C ILE A 36 -3.99 -0.90 5.40
N ARG A 37 -4.92 -1.77 5.82
CA ARG A 37 -5.02 -3.14 5.32
C ARG A 37 -5.33 -3.20 3.83
N ALA A 38 -6.13 -2.28 3.32
CA ALA A 38 -6.46 -2.18 1.90
C ALA A 38 -5.23 -1.91 1.00
N ALA A 39 -4.17 -1.28 1.53
CA ALA A 39 -2.94 -1.04 0.78
C ALA A 39 -1.99 -2.27 0.74
N ILE A 40 -2.16 -3.23 1.65
CA ILE A 40 -1.26 -4.40 1.79
C ILE A 40 -1.15 -5.23 0.49
N PRO A 41 -2.24 -5.57 -0.23
CA PRO A 41 -2.14 -6.36 -1.46
C PRO A 41 -1.26 -5.69 -2.53
N THR A 42 -1.40 -4.37 -2.68
CA THR A 42 -0.60 -3.56 -3.61
C THR A 42 0.88 -3.59 -3.25
N LEU A 43 1.22 -3.37 -1.98
CA LEU A 43 2.61 -3.40 -1.50
C LEU A 43 3.24 -4.79 -1.67
N LYS A 44 2.50 -5.85 -1.32
CA LYS A 44 2.98 -7.23 -1.51
C LYS A 44 3.24 -7.55 -2.98
N LYS A 45 2.43 -7.02 -3.89
CA LYS A 45 2.61 -7.24 -5.33
C LYS A 45 3.88 -6.57 -5.87
N VAL A 46 4.15 -5.34 -5.44
CA VAL A 46 5.38 -4.62 -5.81
C VAL A 46 6.61 -5.38 -5.31
N LEU A 47 6.60 -5.79 -4.03
CA LEU A 47 7.68 -6.58 -3.43
C LEU A 47 7.90 -7.94 -4.12
N ALA A 48 6.80 -8.66 -4.42
CA ALA A 48 6.87 -9.94 -5.14
C ALA A 48 7.37 -9.77 -6.59
N GLY A 49 7.11 -8.60 -7.19
CA GLY A 49 7.63 -8.22 -8.50
C GLY A 49 9.10 -7.83 -8.52
N GLY A 50 9.79 -7.82 -7.37
CA GLY A 50 11.23 -7.54 -7.30
C GLY A 50 11.58 -6.05 -7.29
N GLY A 51 10.67 -5.19 -6.82
CA GLY A 51 10.86 -3.75 -6.68
C GLY A 51 10.44 -3.17 -5.33
#